data_AF-A0A7V9NBV6-F1
#
_entry.id   AF-A0A7V9NBV6-F1
#
_cell.length_a   1.000
_cell.length_b   1.000
_cell.length_c   1.000
_cell.angle_alpha   90.00
_cell.angle_beta   90.00
_cell.angle_gamma   90.00
#
_symmetry.space_group_name_H-M   'P 1'
#
loop_
_entity.id
_entity.type
_entity.pdbx_description
1 polymer ?
#
loop_
_entity_poly.entity_id
_entity_poly.type
_entity_poly.pdbx_seq_one_letter_code
_entity_poly.pdbx_strand_id
1 'polypeptide(L)'
;GLPELPQEALRFGFLGAYAFILQNMVRRYFQMDLRNHAYVSAIARVILVAALIVAIHPIWAWTGAAEEVELAFAFFLGFFPEMGFRLLRHQLSSFVRSDETMDERYPLRDLDGLNVWCQARLMEEGIEDMQNLTTANLVDLMLYTRMPVGRIADWIDQAFLYLRVGGGVEGVETDRAKLRRLGIRTATDLIDACEAGRRHDRDFYDPFLRVLNADPSEPSAIEGLRRALEGEVNLWHIREWKKHKWLKPRRMPSNGRAKAEPVTVSVDVS
;
A
#
# COMPACT_ATOMS: atom_id res chain seq x y z
N GLY A 1 43.55 -6.51 -15.71
CA GLY A 1 42.98 -5.40 -16.51
C GLY A 1 41.79 -4.86 -15.76
N LEU A 2 41.58 -3.55 -15.78
CA LEU A 2 40.32 -2.99 -15.28
C LEU A 2 39.17 -3.56 -16.13
N PRO A 3 38.00 -3.89 -15.55
CA PRO A 3 36.85 -4.30 -16.33
C PRO A 3 36.53 -3.18 -17.34
N GLU A 4 36.56 -3.50 -18.62
CA GLU A 4 36.15 -2.55 -19.66
C GLU A 4 34.66 -2.26 -19.49
N LEU A 5 34.30 -0.98 -19.51
CA LEU A 5 32.90 -0.58 -19.37
C LEU A 5 32.15 -0.93 -20.67
N PRO A 6 30.94 -1.53 -20.58
CA PRO A 6 30.17 -1.91 -21.76
C PRO A 6 29.52 -0.67 -22.42
N GLN A 7 30.31 0.03 -23.23
CA GLN A 7 29.93 1.36 -23.75
C GLN A 7 28.66 1.32 -24.61
N GLU A 8 28.52 0.33 -25.49
CA GLU A 8 27.35 0.23 -26.36
C GLU A 8 26.10 -0.13 -25.56
N ALA A 9 26.18 -1.10 -24.64
CA ALA A 9 25.05 -1.43 -23.76
C ALA A 9 24.62 -0.22 -22.92
N LEU A 10 25.57 0.57 -22.38
CA LEU A 10 25.27 1.80 -21.66
C LEU A 10 24.55 2.84 -22.52
N ARG A 11 24.91 2.98 -23.81
CA ARG A 11 24.21 3.89 -24.74
C ARG A 11 22.77 3.44 -25.00
N PHE A 12 22.54 2.15 -25.24
CA PHE A 12 21.20 1.62 -25.46
C PHE A 12 20.34 1.73 -24.19
N GLY A 13 20.93 1.45 -23.02
CA GLY A 13 20.28 1.66 -21.73
C GLY A 13 19.91 3.11 -21.46
N PHE A 14 20.81 4.04 -21.76
CA PHE A 14 20.50 5.46 -21.67
C PHE A 14 19.34 5.85 -22.60
N LEU A 15 19.31 5.34 -23.84
CA LEU A 15 18.23 5.63 -24.78
C LEU A 15 16.87 5.14 -24.27
N GLY A 16 16.81 3.93 -23.71
CA GLY A 16 15.60 3.40 -23.10
C GLY A 16 15.14 4.20 -21.88
N ALA A 17 16.09 4.57 -21.00
CA ALA A 17 15.82 5.41 -19.82
C ALA A 17 15.32 6.80 -20.23
N TYR A 18 15.94 7.42 -21.24
CA TYR A 18 15.57 8.71 -21.78
C TYR A 18 14.15 8.69 -22.35
N ALA A 19 13.81 7.69 -23.17
CA ALA A 19 12.46 7.54 -23.72
C ALA A 19 11.39 7.44 -22.62
N PHE A 20 11.64 6.63 -21.59
CA PHE A 20 10.73 6.55 -20.44
C PHE A 20 10.62 7.87 -19.68
N ILE A 21 11.75 8.52 -19.38
CA ILE A 21 11.77 9.78 -18.65
C ILE A 21 10.94 10.82 -19.40
N LEU A 22 11.11 10.91 -20.72
CA LEU A 22 10.37 11.85 -21.56
C LEU A 22 8.86 11.56 -21.54
N GLN A 23 8.46 10.30 -21.72
CA GLN A 23 7.04 9.90 -21.63
C GLN A 23 6.45 10.19 -20.23
N ASN A 24 7.19 9.91 -19.16
CA ASN A 24 6.77 10.15 -17.79
C ASN A 24 6.65 11.65 -17.49
N MET A 25 7.61 12.47 -17.95
CA MET A 25 7.55 13.93 -17.79
C MET A 25 6.38 14.52 -18.55
N VAL A 26 6.13 14.09 -19.79
CA VAL A 26 4.97 14.54 -20.60
C VAL A 26 3.66 14.18 -19.89
N ARG A 27 3.52 12.94 -19.41
CA ARG A 27 2.34 12.52 -18.65
C ARG A 27 2.14 13.36 -17.40
N ARG A 28 3.20 13.58 -16.61
CA ARG A 28 3.15 14.39 -15.38
C ARG A 28 2.85 15.86 -15.66
N TYR A 29 3.37 16.41 -16.76
CA TYR A 29 3.08 17.76 -17.21
C TYR A 29 1.58 17.94 -17.50
N PHE A 30 0.99 17.04 -18.31
CA PHE A 30 -0.45 17.10 -18.60
C PHE A 30 -1.34 16.84 -17.39
N GLN A 31 -0.84 16.11 -16.38
CA GLN A 31 -1.54 15.86 -15.12
C GLN A 31 -1.33 16.96 -14.07
N MET A 32 -0.60 18.04 -14.39
CA MET A 32 -0.20 19.09 -13.45
C MET A 32 0.51 18.54 -12.19
N ASP A 33 1.25 17.44 -12.34
CA ASP A 33 1.93 16.71 -11.28
C ASP A 33 3.47 16.71 -11.46
N LEU A 34 3.97 17.70 -12.22
CA LEU A 34 5.40 17.88 -12.45
C LEU A 34 6.03 18.62 -11.27
N ARG A 35 6.51 17.85 -10.28
CA ARG A 35 7.20 18.33 -9.07
C ARG A 35 8.71 18.13 -9.16
N ASN A 36 9.49 18.80 -8.30
CA ASN A 36 10.95 18.63 -8.18
C ASN A 36 11.37 17.16 -8.03
N HIS A 37 10.59 16.36 -7.31
CA HIS A 37 10.81 14.92 -7.16
C HIS A 37 10.85 14.17 -8.51
N ALA A 38 10.08 14.61 -9.50
CA ALA A 38 10.05 14.00 -10.82
C ALA A 38 11.42 14.07 -11.53
N TYR A 39 12.14 15.18 -11.35
CA TYR A 39 13.48 15.39 -11.91
C TYR A 39 14.54 14.58 -11.15
N VAL A 40 14.45 14.54 -9.81
CA VAL A 40 15.36 13.73 -8.99
C VAL A 40 15.20 12.24 -9.33
N SER A 41 13.97 11.75 -9.44
CA SER A 41 13.65 10.39 -9.86
C SER A 41 14.19 10.07 -11.27
N ALA A 42 14.12 11.01 -12.21
CA ALA A 42 14.69 10.86 -13.54
C ALA A 42 16.23 10.69 -13.49
N ILE A 43 16.92 11.51 -12.69
CA ILE A 43 18.38 11.41 -12.50
C ILE A 43 18.74 10.06 -11.84
N ALA A 44 18.05 9.71 -10.75
CA ALA A 44 18.26 8.45 -10.04
C ALA A 44 18.07 7.24 -10.95
N ARG A 45 17.06 7.28 -11.84
CA ARG A 45 16.84 6.23 -12.85
C ARG A 45 18.04 6.07 -13.79
N VAL A 46 18.62 7.15 -14.30
CA VAL A 46 19.80 7.05 -15.20
C VAL A 46 20.98 6.40 -14.48
N ILE A 47 21.24 6.81 -13.24
CA ILE A 47 22.30 6.23 -12.40
C ILE A 47 22.05 4.75 -12.16
N LEU A 48 20.82 4.39 -11.78
CA LEU A 48 20.42 3.01 -11.53
C LEU A 48 20.58 2.12 -12.78
N VAL A 49 20.11 2.59 -13.94
CA VAL A 49 20.20 1.84 -15.20
C VAL A 49 21.66 1.60 -15.57
N ALA A 50 22.52 2.62 -15.44
CA ALA A 50 23.95 2.47 -15.68
C ALA A 50 24.58 1.43 -14.73
N ALA A 51 24.25 1.48 -13.44
CA ALA A 51 24.73 0.51 -12.46
C ALA A 51 24.25 -0.92 -12.77
N LEU A 52 22.98 -1.10 -13.14
CA LEU A 52 22.42 -2.41 -13.49
C LEU A 52 23.09 -2.99 -14.75
N ILE A 53 23.34 -2.18 -15.78
CA ILE A 53 24.02 -2.64 -17.00
C ILE A 53 25.43 -3.11 -16.68
N VAL A 54 26.19 -2.32 -15.92
CA VAL A 54 27.55 -2.70 -15.50
C VAL A 54 27.54 -3.98 -14.66
N ALA A 55 26.56 -4.13 -13.75
CA ALA A 55 26.44 -5.32 -12.91
C ALA A 55 26.04 -6.58 -13.69
N ILE A 56 25.23 -6.42 -14.75
CA ILE A 56 24.70 -7.55 -15.54
C ILE A 56 25.64 -7.95 -16.67
N HIS A 57 26.44 -7.02 -17.22
CA HIS A 57 27.33 -7.26 -18.36
C HIS A 57 28.17 -8.55 -18.26
N PRO A 58 28.81 -8.88 -17.11
CA PRO A 58 29.57 -10.12 -16.98
C PRO A 58 28.76 -11.41 -17.21
N ILE A 59 27.45 -11.37 -16.97
CA ILE A 59 26.55 -12.52 -17.16
C ILE A 59 26.42 -12.84 -18.66
N TRP A 60 26.35 -11.84 -19.53
CA TRP A 60 26.28 -12.04 -20.98
C TRP A 60 27.56 -12.68 -21.51
N ALA A 61 28.71 -12.20 -21.02
CA ALA A 61 30.01 -12.78 -21.34
C ALA A 61 30.13 -14.26 -20.89
N TRP A 62 29.60 -14.61 -19.71
CA TRP A 62 29.63 -15.98 -19.20
C TRP A 62 28.67 -16.92 -19.95
N THR A 63 27.48 -16.43 -20.32
CA THR A 63 26.46 -17.22 -21.02
C THR A 63 26.72 -17.36 -22.51
N GLY A 64 27.64 -16.57 -23.09
CA GLY A 64 27.95 -16.57 -24.51
C GLY A 64 26.79 -16.03 -25.36
N ALA A 65 25.95 -15.16 -24.79
CA ALA A 65 24.84 -14.57 -25.51
C ALA A 65 25.35 -13.64 -26.63
N ALA A 66 24.57 -13.52 -27.71
CA ALA A 66 24.87 -12.62 -28.81
C ALA A 66 24.82 -11.15 -28.34
N GLU A 67 25.72 -10.32 -28.86
CA GLU A 67 25.84 -8.90 -28.49
C GLU A 67 24.53 -8.14 -28.75
N GLU A 68 23.81 -8.46 -29.84
CA GLU A 68 22.54 -7.83 -30.17
C GLU A 68 21.46 -8.07 -29.11
N VAL A 69 21.50 -9.23 -28.45
CA VAL A 69 20.58 -9.56 -27.35
C VAL A 69 20.89 -8.73 -26.12
N GLU A 70 22.18 -8.54 -25.80
CA GLU A 70 22.60 -7.64 -24.72
C GLU A 70 22.16 -6.20 -24.98
N LEU A 71 22.37 -5.68 -26.20
CA LEU A 71 22.00 -4.30 -26.56
C LEU A 71 20.48 -4.09 -26.49
N ALA A 72 19.70 -5.03 -27.02
CA ALA A 72 18.24 -4.99 -26.94
C ALA A 72 17.77 -5.05 -25.47
N PHE A 73 18.36 -5.93 -24.67
CA PHE A 73 18.06 -6.02 -23.25
C PHE A 73 18.42 -4.73 -22.51
N ALA A 74 19.58 -4.13 -22.78
CA ALA A 74 20.01 -2.90 -22.17
C ALA A 74 19.01 -1.76 -22.42
N PHE A 75 18.49 -1.63 -23.65
CA PHE A 75 17.42 -0.69 -23.97
C PHE A 75 16.16 -0.93 -23.12
N PHE A 76 15.66 -2.17 -23.10
CA PHE A 76 14.46 -2.50 -22.32
C PHE A 76 14.69 -2.34 -20.82
N LEU A 77 15.89 -2.59 -20.32
CA LEU A 77 16.28 -2.35 -18.94
C LEU A 77 16.23 -0.85 -18.60
N GLY A 78 16.67 0.01 -19.52
CA GLY A 78 16.51 1.47 -19.39
C GLY A 78 15.05 1.90 -19.27
N PHE A 79 14.18 1.29 -20.08
CA PHE A 79 12.74 1.59 -20.08
C PHE A 79 12.02 0.98 -18.86
N PHE A 80 12.36 -0.25 -18.49
CA PHE A 80 11.77 -1.09 -17.44
C PHE A 80 12.86 -1.65 -16.50
N PRO A 81 13.34 -0.87 -15.52
CA PRO A 81 14.47 -1.26 -14.66
C PRO A 81 14.21 -2.52 -13.81
N GLU A 82 12.95 -2.85 -13.53
CA GLU A 82 12.56 -4.07 -12.82
C GLU A 82 13.08 -5.36 -13.47
N MET A 83 13.28 -5.35 -14.80
CA MET A 83 13.83 -6.50 -15.53
C MET A 83 15.24 -6.87 -15.04
N GLY A 84 16.07 -5.87 -14.73
CA GLY A 84 17.44 -6.09 -14.27
C GLY A 84 17.51 -6.69 -12.88
N PHE A 85 16.67 -6.22 -11.97
CA PHE A 85 16.58 -6.78 -10.62
C PHE A 85 16.12 -8.24 -10.63
N ARG A 86 15.16 -8.60 -11.49
CA ARG A 86 14.73 -10.01 -11.64
C ARG A 86 15.87 -10.90 -12.10
N LEU A 87 16.65 -10.45 -13.09
CA LEU A 87 17.80 -11.20 -13.60
C LEU A 87 18.91 -11.35 -12.54
N LEU A 88 19.25 -10.25 -11.85
CA LEU A 88 20.25 -10.28 -10.77
C LEU A 88 19.83 -11.21 -9.64
N ARG A 89 18.56 -11.16 -9.20
CA ARG A 89 18.04 -12.06 -8.14
C ARG A 89 18.10 -13.53 -8.54
N HIS A 90 17.68 -13.87 -9.76
CA HIS A 90 17.77 -15.25 -10.27
C HIS A 90 19.21 -15.74 -10.25
N GLN A 91 20.16 -14.92 -10.72
CA GLN A 91 21.57 -15.30 -10.71
C GLN A 91 22.13 -15.40 -9.28
N LEU A 92 21.87 -14.43 -8.40
CA LEU A 92 22.30 -14.48 -7.00
C LEU A 92 21.76 -15.70 -6.26
N SER A 93 20.51 -16.09 -6.50
CA SER A 93 19.90 -17.29 -5.90
C SER A 93 20.56 -18.60 -6.34
N SER A 94 21.21 -18.61 -7.52
CA SER A 94 21.97 -19.77 -7.97
C SER A 94 23.32 -19.90 -7.28
N PHE A 95 23.89 -18.79 -6.81
CA PHE A 95 25.15 -18.75 -6.07
C PHE A 95 24.99 -18.87 -4.55
N VAL A 96 23.85 -18.40 -4.02
CA VAL A 96 23.56 -18.44 -2.59
C VAL A 96 22.40 -19.41 -2.36
N ARG A 97 22.71 -20.59 -1.80
CA ARG A 97 21.70 -21.41 -1.11
C ARG A 97 21.27 -20.67 0.15
N SER A 98 20.40 -19.68 0.02
CA SER A 98 19.77 -19.03 1.17
C SER A 98 18.26 -19.14 1.03
N ASP A 99 17.72 -20.03 1.84
CA ASP A 99 16.31 -20.18 2.22
C ASP A 99 15.81 -19.00 3.08
N GLU A 100 16.66 -17.99 3.31
CA GLU A 100 16.34 -16.76 3.99
C GLU A 100 16.37 -15.64 2.95
N THR A 101 15.33 -15.59 2.13
CA THR A 101 14.98 -14.33 1.49
C THR A 101 14.93 -13.25 2.57
N MET A 102 15.49 -12.09 2.30
CA MET A 102 15.29 -10.86 3.09
C MET A 102 13.82 -10.47 3.08
N ASP A 103 12.98 -11.30 3.68
CA ASP A 103 11.54 -11.13 3.72
C ASP A 103 11.31 -10.03 4.75
N GLU A 104 11.14 -8.83 4.21
CA GLU A 104 10.79 -7.63 4.95
C GLU A 104 9.64 -7.99 5.88
N ARG A 105 9.90 -7.95 7.20
CA ARG A 105 8.88 -8.28 8.20
C ARG A 105 7.78 -7.23 8.06
N TYR A 106 6.61 -7.67 7.60
CA TYR A 106 5.42 -6.84 7.34
C TYR A 106 5.54 -5.90 6.11
N PRO A 107 5.64 -6.45 4.89
CA PRO A 107 5.82 -5.66 3.68
C PRO A 107 4.51 -4.94 3.32
N LEU A 108 4.58 -3.70 2.82
CA LEU A 108 3.39 -2.91 2.48
C LEU A 108 2.44 -3.61 1.48
N ARG A 109 2.98 -4.45 0.59
CA ARG A 109 2.24 -5.21 -0.42
C ARG A 109 1.13 -6.12 0.15
N ASP A 110 1.22 -6.47 1.43
CA ASP A 110 0.24 -7.30 2.11
C ASP A 110 -1.06 -6.54 2.46
N LEU A 111 -1.05 -5.20 2.40
CA LEU A 111 -2.21 -4.37 2.72
C LEU A 111 -3.25 -4.42 1.60
N ASP A 112 -4.50 -4.69 1.97
CA ASP A 112 -5.58 -4.79 0.99
C ASP A 112 -5.77 -3.46 0.26
N GLY A 113 -5.89 -3.54 -1.07
CA GLY A 113 -6.12 -2.38 -1.93
C GLY A 113 -4.90 -1.48 -2.13
N LEU A 114 -3.74 -1.81 -1.56
CA LEU A 114 -2.48 -1.16 -1.92
C LEU A 114 -1.97 -1.73 -3.23
N ASN A 115 -1.78 -0.85 -4.22
CA ASN A 115 -1.17 -1.23 -5.49
C ASN A 115 0.29 -0.77 -5.56
N VAL A 116 1.02 -1.31 -6.54
CA VAL A 116 2.45 -1.02 -6.76
C VAL A 116 2.74 0.49 -6.88
N TRP A 117 1.84 1.28 -7.47
CA TRP A 117 2.03 2.73 -7.63
C TRP A 117 1.88 3.50 -6.31
N CYS A 118 0.92 3.10 -5.49
CA CYS A 118 0.73 3.67 -4.15
C CYS A 118 1.86 3.25 -3.22
N GLN A 119 2.34 2.01 -3.33
CA GLN A 119 3.52 1.53 -2.63
C GLN A 119 4.76 2.35 -3.01
N ALA A 120 5.00 2.58 -4.31
CA ALA A 120 6.11 3.42 -4.76
C ALA A 120 6.03 4.85 -4.18
N ARG A 121 4.84 5.45 -4.13
CA ARG A 121 4.65 6.78 -3.50
C ARG A 121 4.93 6.76 -2.00
N LEU A 122 4.54 5.72 -1.30
CA LEU A 122 4.84 5.57 0.13
C LEU A 122 6.35 5.43 0.34
N MET A 123 7.03 4.63 -0.48
CA MET A 123 8.50 4.52 -0.45
C MET A 123 9.20 5.84 -0.78
N GLU A 124 8.67 6.66 -1.70
CA GLU A 124 9.17 8.02 -1.99
C GLU A 124 9.13 8.93 -0.75
N GLU A 125 8.16 8.72 0.15
CA GLU A 125 8.02 9.45 1.43
C GLU A 125 8.76 8.75 2.59
N GLY A 126 9.60 7.75 2.31
CA GLY A 126 10.36 7.01 3.31
C GLY A 126 9.54 5.99 4.10
N ILE A 127 8.39 5.56 3.58
CA ILE A 127 7.56 4.51 4.17
C ILE A 127 7.85 3.20 3.44
N GLU A 128 8.65 2.33 4.06
CA GLU A 128 9.13 1.09 3.44
C GLU A 128 8.30 -0.12 3.88
N ASP A 129 7.91 -0.15 5.17
CA ASP A 129 7.12 -1.25 5.76
C ASP A 129 5.87 -0.77 6.53
N MET A 130 5.09 -1.71 7.05
CA MET A 130 3.90 -1.40 7.87
C MET A 130 4.24 -0.67 9.18
N GLN A 131 5.43 -0.91 9.75
CA GLN A 131 5.87 -0.25 10.98
C GLN A 131 6.07 1.25 10.72
N ASN A 132 6.80 1.60 9.66
CA ASN A 132 6.96 2.98 9.20
C ASN A 132 5.60 3.62 8.96
N LEU A 133 4.68 2.92 8.27
CA LEU A 133 3.35 3.43 7.96
C LEU A 133 2.52 3.75 9.21
N THR A 134 2.53 2.89 10.24
CA THR A 134 1.78 3.13 11.48
C THR A 134 2.37 4.24 12.35
N THR A 135 3.68 4.50 12.23
CA THR A 135 4.36 5.58 12.97
C THR A 135 4.37 6.92 12.24
N ALA A 136 4.04 6.94 10.95
CA ALA A 136 4.06 8.14 10.13
C ALA A 136 2.99 9.16 10.54
N ASN A 137 3.27 10.44 10.31
CA ASN A 137 2.31 11.52 10.50
C ASN A 137 1.26 11.49 9.37
N LEU A 138 0.00 11.26 9.72
CA LEU A 138 -1.11 11.20 8.77
C LEU A 138 -1.23 12.47 7.91
N VAL A 139 -1.01 13.65 8.51
CA VAL A 139 -1.12 14.94 7.79
C VAL A 139 -0.03 15.05 6.73
N ASP A 140 1.20 14.66 7.05
CA ASP A 140 2.31 14.66 6.10
C ASP A 140 2.03 13.68 4.95
N LEU A 141 1.57 12.47 5.27
CA LEU A 141 1.18 11.49 4.25
C LEU A 141 0.09 12.03 3.33
N MET A 142 -0.91 12.73 3.86
CA MET A 142 -1.97 13.34 3.06
C MET A 142 -1.43 14.42 2.10
N LEU A 143 -0.55 15.28 2.58
CA LEU A 143 -0.04 16.42 1.83
C LEU A 143 0.98 16.02 0.75
N TYR A 144 1.89 15.10 1.08
CA TYR A 144 3.00 14.76 0.21
C TYR A 144 2.63 13.69 -0.81
N THR A 145 1.92 12.62 -0.40
CA THR A 145 1.55 11.51 -1.31
C THR A 145 0.41 11.86 -2.29
N ARG A 146 -0.43 12.86 -1.96
CA ARG A 146 -1.66 13.20 -2.71
C ARG A 146 -2.61 12.01 -2.92
N MET A 147 -2.55 10.98 -2.08
CA MET A 147 -3.48 9.85 -2.15
C MET A 147 -4.79 10.18 -1.42
N PRO A 148 -5.92 9.54 -1.79
CA PRO A 148 -7.18 9.74 -1.08
C PRO A 148 -7.00 9.40 0.40
N VAL A 149 -7.29 10.37 1.28
CA VAL A 149 -7.12 10.22 2.73
C VAL A 149 -7.84 9.00 3.31
N GLY A 150 -9.04 8.67 2.81
CA GLY A 150 -9.76 7.47 3.24
C GLY A 150 -8.99 6.18 2.95
N ARG A 151 -8.17 6.15 1.90
CA ARG A 151 -7.34 5.02 1.53
C ARG A 151 -6.08 4.94 2.39
N ILE A 152 -5.43 6.09 2.64
CA ILE A 152 -4.28 6.18 3.57
C ILE A 152 -4.71 5.72 4.95
N ALA A 153 -5.83 6.24 5.46
CA ALA A 153 -6.39 5.89 6.75
C ALA A 153 -6.71 4.39 6.84
N ASP A 154 -7.29 3.82 5.78
CA ASP A 154 -7.58 2.38 5.72
C ASP A 154 -6.32 1.51 5.79
N TRP A 155 -5.28 1.87 5.06
CA TRP A 155 -4.01 1.13 5.09
C TRP A 155 -3.28 1.23 6.42
N ILE A 156 -3.29 2.41 7.06
CA ILE A 156 -2.74 2.58 8.40
C ILE A 156 -3.53 1.71 9.40
N ASP A 157 -4.87 1.70 9.32
CA ASP A 157 -5.75 0.89 10.18
C ASP A 157 -5.51 -0.62 10.02
N GLN A 158 -5.30 -1.08 8.78
CA GLN A 158 -4.91 -2.46 8.48
C GLN A 158 -3.51 -2.79 9.03
N ALA A 159 -2.53 -1.90 8.82
CA ALA A 159 -1.16 -2.09 9.28
C ALA A 159 -1.10 -2.21 10.80
N PHE A 160 -1.88 -1.41 11.55
CA PHE A 160 -1.99 -1.53 13.01
C PHE A 160 -2.42 -2.93 13.46
N LEU A 161 -3.37 -3.54 12.74
CA LEU A 161 -3.81 -4.90 13.02
C LEU A 161 -2.72 -5.91 12.64
N TYR A 162 -2.13 -5.79 11.44
CA TYR A 162 -1.24 -6.80 10.87
C TYR A 162 0.08 -6.90 11.62
N LEU A 163 0.58 -5.80 12.18
CA LEU A 163 1.78 -5.79 13.02
C LEU A 163 1.61 -6.56 14.35
N ARG A 164 0.37 -6.85 14.78
CA ARG A 164 0.07 -7.45 16.09
C ARG A 164 -0.55 -8.83 16.01
N VAL A 165 -0.91 -9.30 14.83
CA VAL A 165 -1.45 -10.65 14.62
C VAL A 165 -0.46 -11.51 13.86
N GLY A 166 -0.39 -12.79 14.19
CA GLY A 166 0.58 -13.70 13.57
C GLY A 166 0.36 -13.84 12.06
N GLY A 167 1.45 -13.69 11.30
CA GLY A 167 1.55 -14.32 9.98
C GLY A 167 1.56 -15.83 10.19
N GLY A 168 0.65 -16.55 9.54
CA GLY A 168 0.56 -18.00 9.76
C GLY A 168 1.80 -18.73 9.25
N VAL A 169 2.08 -19.85 9.89
CA VAL A 169 3.03 -20.85 9.40
C VAL A 169 2.39 -21.58 8.21
N GLU A 170 3.20 -22.01 7.25
CA GLU A 170 2.76 -22.77 6.08
C GLU A 170 1.87 -23.96 6.50
N GLY A 171 0.63 -24.01 5.98
CA GLY A 171 -0.36 -25.04 6.34
C GLY A 171 -1.28 -24.72 7.54
N VAL A 172 -1.08 -23.61 8.25
CA VAL A 172 -1.94 -23.14 9.35
C VAL A 172 -2.70 -21.87 8.95
N GLU A 173 -4.01 -21.83 9.23
CA GLU A 173 -4.81 -20.63 8.99
C GLU A 173 -4.25 -19.43 9.80
N THR A 174 -3.86 -18.37 9.08
CA THR A 174 -3.31 -17.15 9.70
C THR A 174 -4.33 -16.48 10.62
N ASP A 175 -3.88 -15.79 11.66
CA ASP A 175 -4.77 -15.03 12.53
C ASP A 175 -5.54 -13.95 11.76
N ARG A 176 -4.91 -13.38 10.72
CA ARG A 176 -5.56 -12.47 9.77
C ARG A 176 -6.77 -13.10 9.07
N ALA A 177 -6.68 -14.39 8.71
CA ALA A 177 -7.77 -15.12 8.05
C ALA A 177 -8.91 -15.45 9.03
N LYS A 178 -8.57 -15.86 10.27
CA LYS A 178 -9.56 -16.09 11.33
C LYS A 178 -10.38 -14.82 11.61
N LEU A 179 -9.72 -13.67 11.75
CA LEU A 179 -10.39 -12.39 11.96
C LEU A 179 -11.25 -11.97 10.76
N ARG A 180 -10.74 -12.15 9.53
CA ARG A 180 -11.51 -11.83 8.31
C ARG A 180 -12.82 -12.62 8.20
N ARG A 181 -12.84 -13.89 8.63
CA ARG A 181 -14.07 -14.70 8.65
C ARG A 181 -15.17 -14.11 9.55
N LEU A 182 -14.77 -13.34 10.56
CA LEU A 182 -15.67 -12.60 11.44
C LEU A 182 -15.96 -11.18 10.94
N GLY A 183 -15.53 -10.83 9.72
CA GLY A 183 -15.70 -9.50 9.15
C GLY A 183 -14.71 -8.45 9.68
N ILE A 184 -13.69 -8.85 10.45
CA ILE A 184 -12.69 -7.94 11.01
C ILE A 184 -11.51 -7.86 10.05
N ARG A 185 -11.32 -6.68 9.42
CA ARG A 185 -10.21 -6.43 8.49
C ARG A 185 -9.21 -5.41 9.02
N THR A 186 -9.64 -4.50 9.89
CA THR A 186 -8.80 -3.43 10.43
C THR A 186 -8.75 -3.43 11.96
N ALA A 187 -7.80 -2.68 12.54
CA ALA A 187 -7.68 -2.53 13.98
C ALA A 187 -8.93 -1.87 14.59
N THR A 188 -9.49 -0.87 13.90
CA THR A 188 -10.73 -0.22 14.29
C THR A 188 -11.92 -1.19 14.26
N ASP A 189 -12.02 -2.06 13.24
CA ASP A 189 -13.08 -3.09 13.19
C ASP A 189 -13.00 -4.03 14.40
N LEU A 190 -11.78 -4.41 14.82
CA LEU A 190 -11.56 -5.26 16.00
C LEU A 190 -11.99 -4.56 17.30
N ILE A 191 -11.61 -3.29 17.49
CA ILE A 191 -12.02 -2.49 18.65
C ILE A 191 -13.55 -2.34 18.68
N ASP A 192 -14.16 -1.99 17.54
CA ASP A 192 -15.61 -1.77 17.45
C ASP A 192 -16.38 -3.08 17.68
N ALA A 193 -15.87 -4.23 17.21
CA ALA A 193 -16.42 -5.55 17.52
C ALA A 193 -16.37 -5.88 19.02
N CYS A 194 -15.26 -5.55 19.69
CA CYS A 194 -15.14 -5.75 21.14
C CYS A 194 -16.13 -4.87 21.92
N GLU A 195 -16.27 -3.61 21.52
CA GLU A 195 -17.19 -2.67 22.14
C GLU A 195 -18.66 -3.05 21.93
N ALA A 196 -19.01 -3.55 20.75
CA ALA A 196 -20.37 -3.99 20.43
C ALA A 196 -20.76 -5.26 21.20
N GLY A 197 -19.90 -6.28 21.19
CA GLY A 197 -20.14 -7.57 21.86
C GLY A 197 -20.30 -7.41 23.37
N ARG A 198 -19.50 -6.55 24.01
CA ARG A 198 -19.61 -6.25 25.45
C ARG A 198 -20.98 -5.67 25.85
N ARG A 199 -21.69 -5.02 24.93
CA ARG A 199 -22.96 -4.32 25.20
C ARG A 199 -24.22 -5.12 24.82
N HIS A 200 -24.15 -6.01 23.81
CA HIS A 200 -25.37 -6.55 23.19
C HIS A 200 -25.46 -8.08 23.08
N ASP A 201 -24.34 -8.82 23.00
CA ASP A 201 -24.38 -10.26 22.69
C ASP A 201 -23.21 -11.02 23.35
N ARG A 202 -23.47 -11.59 24.53
CA ARG A 202 -22.45 -12.34 25.28
C ARG A 202 -22.15 -13.71 24.70
N ASP A 203 -23.12 -14.33 24.05
CA ASP A 203 -22.98 -15.68 23.47
C ASP A 203 -22.02 -15.66 22.28
N PHE A 204 -21.99 -14.57 21.51
CA PHE A 204 -20.95 -14.31 20.52
C PHE A 204 -19.63 -13.83 21.13
N TYR A 205 -19.69 -12.95 22.12
CA TYR A 205 -18.51 -12.24 22.65
C TYR A 205 -17.52 -13.17 23.35
N ASP A 206 -17.99 -14.14 24.14
CA ASP A 206 -17.11 -15.04 24.90
C ASP A 206 -16.26 -15.95 23.97
N PRO A 207 -16.83 -16.61 22.93
CA PRO A 207 -16.03 -17.30 21.92
C PRO A 207 -15.11 -16.37 21.13
N PHE A 208 -15.60 -15.17 20.77
CA PHE A 208 -14.81 -14.20 20.00
C PHE A 208 -13.52 -13.82 20.73
N LEU A 209 -13.57 -13.57 22.05
CA LEU A 209 -12.41 -13.24 22.85
C LEU A 209 -11.30 -14.31 22.82
N ARG A 210 -11.63 -15.54 22.44
CA ARG A 210 -10.74 -16.70 22.39
C ARG A 210 -10.31 -17.10 20.99
N VAL A 211 -10.80 -16.44 19.94
CA VAL A 211 -10.60 -16.89 18.54
C VAL A 211 -9.12 -16.97 18.13
N LEU A 212 -8.25 -16.18 18.75
CA LEU A 212 -6.81 -16.18 18.49
C LEU A 212 -5.99 -16.92 19.55
N ASN A 213 -6.62 -17.44 20.61
CA ASN A 213 -5.91 -18.19 21.64
C ASN A 213 -5.44 -19.54 21.09
N ALA A 214 -4.20 -19.92 21.40
CA ALA A 214 -3.73 -21.29 21.15
C ALA A 214 -4.32 -22.24 22.20
N ASP A 215 -4.36 -21.81 23.47
CA ASP A 215 -4.98 -22.52 24.57
C ASP A 215 -6.18 -21.71 25.14
N PRO A 216 -7.39 -22.30 25.21
CA PRO A 216 -8.56 -21.64 25.79
C PRO A 216 -8.40 -21.15 27.24
N SER A 217 -7.47 -21.75 28.00
CA SER A 217 -7.18 -21.39 29.39
C SER A 217 -6.30 -20.15 29.56
N GLU A 218 -5.57 -19.74 28.52
CA GLU A 218 -4.75 -18.53 28.52
C GLU A 218 -5.60 -17.26 28.70
N PRO A 219 -5.02 -16.09 29.00
CA PRO A 219 -5.72 -14.81 28.90
C PRO A 219 -6.22 -14.55 27.47
N SER A 220 -7.25 -13.70 27.31
CA SER A 220 -7.81 -13.41 25.98
C SER A 220 -6.80 -12.64 25.12
N ALA A 221 -6.38 -13.24 24.02
CA ALA A 221 -5.49 -12.61 23.04
C ALA A 221 -6.15 -11.37 22.41
N ILE A 222 -7.46 -11.45 22.12
CA ILE A 222 -8.24 -10.33 21.59
C ILE A 222 -8.29 -9.16 22.58
N GLU A 223 -8.50 -9.42 23.86
CA GLU A 223 -8.51 -8.36 24.89
C GLU A 223 -7.13 -7.71 25.06
N GLY A 224 -6.06 -8.51 25.00
CA GLY A 224 -4.69 -7.99 24.98
C GLY A 224 -4.43 -7.10 23.77
N LEU A 225 -4.84 -7.56 22.59
CA LEU A 225 -4.74 -6.82 21.33
C LEU A 225 -5.53 -5.50 21.38
N ARG A 226 -6.78 -5.53 21.86
CA ARG A 226 -7.63 -4.36 22.03
C ARG A 226 -6.95 -3.31 22.91
N ARG A 227 -6.42 -3.70 24.08
CA ARG A 227 -5.72 -2.79 25.00
C ARG A 227 -4.48 -2.17 24.37
N ALA A 228 -3.70 -2.97 23.64
CA ALA A 228 -2.53 -2.48 22.94
C ALA A 228 -2.89 -1.45 21.87
N LEU A 229 -3.94 -1.73 21.07
CA LEU A 229 -4.41 -0.83 20.02
C LEU A 229 -5.02 0.46 20.57
N GLU A 230 -5.77 0.41 21.67
CA GLU A 230 -6.34 1.60 22.30
C GLU A 230 -5.30 2.58 22.84
N GLY A 231 -4.08 2.11 23.13
CA GLY A 231 -2.97 2.96 23.54
C GLY A 231 -2.29 3.72 22.41
N GLU A 232 -2.60 3.41 21.14
CA GLU A 232 -1.90 3.97 19.99
C GLU A 232 -2.47 5.32 19.55
N VAL A 233 -1.66 6.37 19.66
CA VAL A 233 -2.05 7.75 19.29
C VAL A 233 -2.38 7.89 17.81
N ASN A 234 -1.58 7.27 16.93
CA ASN A 234 -1.83 7.33 15.50
C ASN A 234 -3.10 6.59 15.11
N LEU A 235 -3.41 5.45 15.74
CA LEU A 235 -4.67 4.76 15.54
C LEU A 235 -5.86 5.58 16.05
N TRP A 236 -5.70 6.31 17.15
CA TRP A 236 -6.73 7.25 17.63
C TRP A 236 -7.08 8.29 16.55
N HIS A 237 -6.09 8.89 15.88
CA HIS A 237 -6.34 9.81 14.77
C HIS A 237 -7.11 9.16 13.61
N ILE A 238 -6.76 7.92 13.25
CA ILE A 238 -7.47 7.17 12.21
C ILE A 238 -8.93 6.92 12.63
N ARG A 239 -9.16 6.53 13.89
CA ARG A 239 -10.50 6.25 14.41
C ARG A 239 -11.37 7.49 14.41
N GLU A 240 -10.83 8.65 14.83
CA GLU A 240 -11.53 9.93 14.73
C GLU A 240 -11.84 10.32 13.28
N TRP A 241 -10.90 10.09 12.36
CA TRP A 241 -11.14 10.32 10.94
C TRP A 241 -12.31 9.47 10.41
N LYS A 242 -12.34 8.17 10.72
CA LYS A 242 -13.37 7.24 10.25
C LYS A 242 -14.78 7.56 10.79
N LYS A 243 -14.88 8.15 11.99
CA LYS A 243 -16.17 8.57 12.58
C LYS A 243 -16.89 9.63 11.74
N HIS A 244 -16.15 10.47 11.03
CA HIS A 244 -16.71 11.57 10.28
C HIS A 244 -16.80 11.24 8.79
N LYS A 245 -18.02 10.99 8.29
CA LYS A 245 -18.28 11.13 6.84
C LYS A 245 -18.07 12.61 6.49
N TRP A 246 -16.91 12.92 5.92
CA TRP A 246 -16.46 14.24 5.49
C TRP A 246 -17.48 15.01 4.62
N LEU A 247 -18.46 14.33 4.04
CA LEU A 247 -19.69 14.94 3.53
C LEU A 247 -20.84 14.71 4.51
N LYS A 248 -21.31 15.79 5.17
CA LYS A 248 -22.63 15.77 5.82
C LYS A 248 -23.66 15.42 4.74
N PRO A 249 -24.64 14.52 5.01
CA PRO A 249 -25.82 14.44 4.16
C PRO A 249 -26.33 15.86 3.99
N ARG A 250 -26.46 16.32 2.73
CA ARG A 250 -27.10 17.61 2.45
C ARG A 250 -28.46 17.53 3.15
N ARG A 251 -28.65 18.29 4.22
CA ARG A 251 -29.99 18.50 4.78
C ARG A 251 -30.79 19.08 3.61
N MET A 252 -31.62 18.25 2.97
CA MET A 252 -32.71 18.77 2.18
C MET A 252 -33.46 19.70 3.13
N PRO A 253 -33.65 20.99 2.82
CA PRO A 253 -34.49 21.83 3.65
C PRO A 253 -35.81 21.07 3.80
N SER A 254 -36.21 20.83 5.04
CA SER A 254 -37.51 20.24 5.33
C SER A 254 -38.50 21.11 4.57
N ASN A 255 -39.11 20.55 3.52
CA ASN A 255 -40.06 21.27 2.71
C ASN A 255 -41.11 21.75 3.72
N GLY A 256 -41.14 23.06 3.96
CA GLY A 256 -42.05 23.67 4.90
C GLY A 256 -43.43 23.15 4.53
N ARG A 257 -44.21 22.77 5.54
CA ARG A 257 -45.63 22.50 5.38
C ARG A 257 -46.24 23.71 4.68
N ALA A 258 -46.35 23.66 3.36
CA ALA A 258 -47.24 24.52 2.62
C ALA A 258 -48.63 24.10 3.09
N LYS A 259 -49.25 24.94 3.93
CA LYS A 259 -50.69 24.88 4.17
C LYS A 259 -51.34 24.90 2.79
N ALA A 260 -51.98 23.80 2.41
CA ALA A 260 -52.91 23.82 1.30
C ALA A 260 -54.08 24.72 1.74
N GLU A 261 -54.15 25.93 1.20
CA GLU A 261 -55.41 26.68 1.21
C GLU A 261 -56.40 25.93 0.32
N PRO A 262 -57.64 25.68 0.77
CA PRO A 262 -58.63 25.05 -0.06
C PRO A 262 -59.07 26.03 -1.16
N VAL A 263 -58.82 25.65 -2.41
CA VAL A 263 -59.36 26.36 -3.58
C VAL A 263 -60.87 26.16 -3.59
N THR A 264 -61.62 27.19 -3.18
CA THR A 264 -63.07 27.28 -3.43
C THR A 264 -63.28 27.49 -4.92
N VAL A 265 -63.75 26.45 -5.61
CA VAL A 265 -64.25 26.56 -6.98
C VAL A 265 -65.67 27.08 -6.91
N SER A 266 -65.87 28.37 -7.23
CA SER A 266 -67.19 28.91 -7.55
C SER A 266 -67.61 28.41 -8.93
N VAL A 267 -68.60 27.54 -8.96
CA VAL A 267 -69.29 27.14 -10.19
C VAL A 267 -70.34 28.22 -10.48
N ASP A 268 -70.06 29.08 -11.45
CA ASP A 268 -71.11 29.91 -12.05
C ASP A 268 -71.89 29.05 -13.04
N VAL A 269 -73.19 28.93 -12.78
CA VAL A 269 -74.17 28.39 -13.72
C VAL A 269 -75.00 29.56 -14.22
N SER A 270 -74.96 29.75 -15.55
CA SER A 270 -75.77 30.62 -16.42
C SER A 270 -75.08 31.90 -16.88
#